data_AF-A0A7C3FQA7-F1
#
_entry.id   AF-A0A7C3FQA7-F1
#
_cell.length_a   1.000
_cell.length_b   1.000
_cell.length_c   1.000
_cell.angle_alpha   90.00
_cell.angle_beta   90.00
_cell.angle_gamma   90.00
#
_symmetry.space_group_name_H-M   'P 1'
#
loop_
_entity.id
_entity.type
_entity.pdbx_description
1 polymer ?
#
loop_
_entity_poly.entity_id
_entity_poly.type
_entity_poly.pdbx_seq_one_letter_code
_entity_poly.pdbx_strand_id
1 'polypeptide(L)'
;PLRWRESNLPVSAQYQLDGIQYFKFDEEASKEKFDKLTGVLNKLLGGASMAEAAPGEAVFQAEGVEAKSVSPSPSRRAARRRRDTAQKEGIIAAGKLVMTKVVSHLNDFTPEEQNAINQELKWLFNAAEHFSKIRRGAVDAAAPVLVPIPPEAECAPEANNALLPDVDGFTLQLIEGEINSLVKQIIIYSRNLTIELNKQAMLGGEAASNIALGNSIKAQQRGMIERARDLANNMQQVYGVLVYGPADVLDTLV
;
A
#
# COMPACT_ATOMS: atom_id res chain seq x y z
N PRO A 1 31.76 -12.21 -12.09
CA PRO A 1 30.84 -11.23 -11.48
C PRO A 1 30.21 -11.77 -10.19
N LEU A 2 30.57 -11.20 -9.04
CA LEU A 2 30.03 -11.57 -7.72
C LEU A 2 28.57 -11.13 -7.62
N ARG A 3 27.62 -12.06 -7.76
CA ARG A 3 26.20 -11.83 -7.45
C ARG A 3 25.98 -12.09 -5.96
N TRP A 4 25.60 -11.05 -5.22
CA TRP A 4 25.22 -11.16 -3.82
C TRP A 4 23.84 -11.83 -3.68
N ARG A 5 23.82 -13.17 -3.71
CA ARG A 5 22.66 -14.07 -3.44
C ARG A 5 21.39 -13.82 -4.28
N GLU A 6 20.54 -14.85 -4.35
CA GLU A 6 19.18 -14.71 -4.88
C GLU A 6 18.40 -13.73 -4.00
N SER A 7 18.13 -12.53 -4.53
CA SER A 7 17.30 -11.55 -3.84
C SER A 7 15.85 -12.04 -3.87
N ASN A 8 15.19 -12.10 -2.71
CA ASN A 8 13.75 -12.36 -2.59
C ASN A 8 12.90 -11.11 -2.85
N LEU A 9 13.44 -10.11 -3.55
CA LEU A 9 12.71 -8.88 -3.84
C LEU A 9 11.59 -9.14 -4.86
N PRO A 10 10.44 -8.47 -4.73
CA PRO A 10 9.39 -8.52 -5.74
C PRO A 10 9.94 -8.09 -7.10
N VAL A 11 9.51 -8.75 -8.17
CA VAL A 11 9.94 -8.45 -9.55
C VAL A 11 9.84 -6.95 -9.89
N SER A 12 8.84 -6.24 -9.34
CA SER A 12 8.68 -4.79 -9.51
C SER A 12 9.80 -3.95 -8.86
N ALA A 13 10.31 -4.37 -7.70
CA ALA A 13 11.47 -3.74 -7.06
C ALA A 13 12.77 -4.15 -7.78
N GLN A 14 12.78 -5.34 -8.38
CA GLN A 14 13.86 -5.81 -9.21
C GLN A 14 13.99 -4.95 -10.48
N TYR A 15 12.91 -4.59 -11.17
CA TYR A 15 12.95 -3.64 -12.29
C TYR A 15 13.43 -2.23 -11.91
N GLN A 16 13.06 -1.74 -10.72
CA GLN A 16 13.53 -0.44 -10.22
C GLN A 16 15.02 -0.46 -9.83
N LEU A 17 15.52 -1.59 -9.32
CA LEU A 17 16.93 -1.81 -9.01
C LEU A 17 17.76 -2.22 -10.24
N ASP A 18 17.15 -2.86 -11.23
CA ASP A 18 17.77 -3.23 -12.50
C ASP A 18 17.99 -1.97 -13.36
N GLY A 19 17.15 -0.94 -13.20
CA GLY A 19 17.44 0.43 -13.70
C GLY A 19 18.60 1.13 -12.99
N ILE A 20 18.99 0.65 -11.79
CA ILE A 20 20.16 1.11 -11.04
C ILE A 20 21.39 0.19 -11.28
N GLN A 21 21.22 -0.96 -11.96
CA GLN A 21 22.27 -1.98 -12.13
C GLN A 21 23.33 -1.68 -13.19
N TYR A 22 23.36 -0.49 -13.78
CA TYR A 22 24.43 -0.13 -14.70
C TYR A 22 25.13 1.18 -14.34
N PHE A 23 25.47 1.34 -13.06
CA PHE A 23 26.79 1.90 -12.77
C PHE A 23 27.79 0.77 -12.93
N LYS A 24 28.61 0.83 -13.99
CA LYS A 24 29.81 0.00 -14.08
C LYS A 24 30.70 0.34 -12.88
N PHE A 25 30.55 -0.40 -11.80
CA PHE A 25 31.59 -0.54 -10.79
C PHE A 25 32.63 -1.51 -11.33
N ASP A 26 33.33 -1.11 -12.40
CA ASP A 26 34.53 -1.81 -12.89
C ASP A 26 35.74 -1.54 -11.96
N GLU A 27 35.52 -0.97 -10.77
CA GLU A 27 36.53 -0.56 -9.80
C GLU A 27 36.05 -0.74 -8.36
N GLU A 28 37.00 -0.94 -7.45
CA GLU A 28 36.81 -1.29 -6.03
C GLU A 28 35.69 -0.51 -5.32
N ALA A 29 34.95 -1.23 -4.48
CA ALA A 29 33.89 -0.67 -3.65
C ALA A 29 34.50 0.26 -2.57
N SER A 30 34.33 1.57 -2.73
CA SER A 30 34.75 2.58 -1.76
C SER A 30 33.55 3.23 -1.08
N LYS A 31 33.78 3.75 0.14
CA LYS A 31 32.78 4.48 0.92
C LYS A 31 32.20 5.67 0.14
N GLU A 32 33.04 6.38 -0.59
CA GLU A 32 32.64 7.54 -1.40
C GLU A 32 31.65 7.17 -2.52
N LYS A 33 31.83 6.00 -3.13
CA LYS A 33 30.92 5.49 -4.18
C LYS A 33 29.58 5.06 -3.59
N PHE A 34 29.58 4.47 -2.39
CA PHE A 34 28.36 4.16 -1.66
C PHE A 34 27.59 5.42 -1.25
N ASP A 35 28.29 6.44 -0.75
CA ASP A 35 27.68 7.72 -0.37
C ASP A 35 27.05 8.43 -1.59
N LYS A 36 27.69 8.34 -2.77
CA LYS A 36 27.11 8.81 -4.04
C LYS A 36 25.82 8.07 -4.42
N LEU A 37 25.82 6.73 -4.37
CA LEU A 37 24.64 5.92 -4.67
C LEU A 37 23.48 6.23 -3.71
N THR A 38 23.80 6.40 -2.43
CA THR A 38 22.83 6.78 -1.40
C THR A 38 22.25 8.18 -1.67
N GLY A 39 23.07 9.10 -2.16
CA GLY A 39 22.64 10.43 -2.59
C GLY A 39 21.67 10.41 -3.77
N VAL A 40 21.94 9.59 -4.79
CA VAL A 40 21.04 9.40 -5.95
C VAL A 40 19.71 8.80 -5.50
N LEU A 41 19.73 7.75 -4.67
CA LEU A 41 18.54 7.11 -4.13
C LEU A 41 17.68 8.06 -3.31
N ASN A 42 18.28 8.87 -2.43
CA ASN A 42 17.53 9.84 -1.63
C ASN A 42 16.86 10.92 -2.49
N LYS A 43 17.48 11.33 -3.60
CA LYS A 43 16.88 12.28 -4.56
C LYS A 43 15.71 11.67 -5.33
N LEU A 44 15.85 10.42 -5.78
CA LEU A 44 14.77 9.69 -6.45
C LEU A 44 13.59 9.44 -5.50
N LEU A 45 13.86 9.08 -4.25
CA LEU A 45 12.83 8.94 -3.21
C LEU A 45 12.17 10.29 -2.86
N GLY A 46 12.89 11.40 -3.05
CA GLY A 46 12.37 12.77 -2.94
C GLY A 46 11.63 13.27 -4.18
N GLY A 47 11.40 12.42 -5.19
CA GLY A 47 10.60 12.75 -6.38
C GLY A 47 11.38 13.34 -7.56
N ALA A 48 12.71 13.42 -7.49
CA ALA A 48 13.53 13.83 -8.63
C ALA A 48 13.51 12.75 -9.73
N SER A 49 13.63 13.16 -10.99
CA SER A 49 13.79 12.24 -12.12
C SER A 49 15.21 11.65 -12.18
N MET A 50 15.40 10.51 -12.87
CA MET A 50 16.72 9.90 -13.04
C MET A 50 17.75 10.84 -13.69
N ALA A 51 17.32 11.71 -14.61
CA ALA A 51 18.18 12.69 -15.27
C ALA A 51 18.65 13.80 -14.31
N GLU A 52 17.84 14.15 -13.32
CA GLU A 52 18.18 15.14 -12.28
C GLU A 52 18.98 14.53 -11.12
N ALA A 53 18.73 13.25 -10.83
CA ALA A 53 19.39 12.55 -9.74
C ALA A 53 20.85 12.18 -10.07
N ALA A 54 21.18 11.95 -11.35
CA ALA A 54 22.52 11.57 -11.81
C ALA A 54 22.99 12.39 -13.05
N PRO A 55 23.29 13.69 -12.90
CA PRO A 55 23.73 14.52 -14.01
C PRO A 55 25.17 14.16 -14.43
N GLY A 56 25.33 13.60 -15.64
CA GLY A 56 26.64 13.42 -16.29
C GLY A 56 27.13 11.99 -16.46
N GLU A 57 26.38 10.97 -16.04
CA GLU A 57 26.74 9.56 -16.28
C GLU A 57 25.90 8.97 -17.42
N ALA A 58 26.58 8.37 -18.41
CA ALA A 58 25.97 7.90 -19.65
C ALA A 58 24.97 6.76 -19.39
N VAL A 59 23.68 7.05 -19.57
CA VAL A 59 22.60 6.07 -19.50
C VAL A 59 22.54 5.30 -20.82
N PHE A 60 22.89 4.01 -20.81
CA PHE A 60 22.74 3.12 -21.97
C PHE A 60 21.40 2.41 -21.96
N GLN A 61 20.72 2.39 -23.12
CA GLN A 61 19.52 1.57 -23.36
C GLN A 61 19.91 0.10 -23.55
N ALA A 62 19.19 -0.82 -22.88
CA ALA A 62 19.46 -2.24 -22.95
C ALA A 62 18.86 -2.87 -24.23
N GLU A 63 19.70 -3.48 -25.06
CA GLU A 63 19.28 -4.43 -26.09
C GLU A 63 18.96 -5.81 -25.49
N GLY A 64 18.15 -6.56 -26.24
CA GLY A 64 17.37 -7.74 -25.83
C GLY A 64 18.10 -8.83 -25.05
N VAL A 65 17.34 -9.46 -24.14
CA VAL A 65 17.74 -10.72 -23.51
C VAL A 65 16.63 -11.76 -23.73
N GLU A 66 16.99 -12.82 -24.44
CA GLU A 66 16.20 -14.03 -24.67
C GLU A 66 15.81 -14.73 -23.36
N ALA A 67 14.56 -15.17 -23.29
CA ALA A 67 14.01 -15.96 -22.19
C ALA A 67 14.49 -17.42 -22.26
N LYS A 68 15.11 -17.91 -21.18
CA LYS A 68 15.19 -19.35 -20.92
C LYS A 68 14.22 -19.74 -19.81
N SER A 69 13.40 -20.73 -20.14
CA SER A 69 12.52 -21.49 -19.25
C SER A 69 13.34 -22.27 -18.22
N VAL A 70 12.78 -22.47 -17.03
CA VAL A 70 12.68 -23.76 -16.31
C VAL A 70 11.91 -23.52 -14.99
N SER A 71 10.86 -24.31 -14.79
CA SER A 71 10.27 -24.59 -13.47
C SER A 71 10.93 -25.85 -12.90
N PRO A 72 11.00 -26.01 -11.57
CA PRO A 72 10.04 -26.93 -10.96
C PRO A 72 9.42 -26.45 -9.65
N SER A 73 8.21 -26.97 -9.42
CA SER A 73 7.25 -26.64 -8.37
C SER A 73 7.79 -26.74 -6.93
N PRO A 74 7.39 -25.82 -6.03
CA PRO A 74 7.62 -26.00 -4.60
C PRO A 74 6.52 -26.83 -3.93
N SER A 75 6.98 -27.77 -3.12
CA SER A 75 6.31 -28.54 -2.08
C SER A 75 5.09 -27.85 -1.42
N ARG A 76 3.96 -28.57 -1.37
CA ARG A 76 2.67 -28.16 -0.78
C ARG A 76 2.73 -27.80 0.72
N ARG A 77 3.81 -28.12 1.45
CA ARG A 77 3.93 -27.77 2.88
C ARG A 77 4.45 -26.35 3.16
N ALA A 78 5.23 -25.76 2.25
CA ALA A 78 5.76 -24.40 2.41
C ALA A 78 4.74 -23.30 2.07
N ALA A 79 3.73 -23.62 1.25
CA ALA A 79 2.70 -22.67 0.82
C ALA A 79 1.77 -22.23 1.97
N ARG A 80 1.58 -23.06 3.00
CA ARG A 80 0.66 -22.75 4.10
C ARG A 80 1.25 -21.72 5.08
N ARG A 81 2.54 -21.82 5.41
CA ARG A 81 3.23 -20.83 6.28
C ARG A 81 3.47 -19.48 5.62
N ARG A 82 3.62 -19.41 4.30
CA ARG A 82 3.80 -18.13 3.57
C ARG A 82 2.49 -17.32 3.43
N ARG A 83 1.32 -17.96 3.50
CA ARG A 83 0.04 -17.26 3.44
C ARG A 83 -0.15 -16.35 4.65
N ASP A 84 0.20 -16.82 5.85
CA ASP A 84 -0.07 -16.08 7.08
C ASP A 84 0.83 -14.85 7.25
N THR A 85 2.08 -14.90 6.77
CA THR A 85 3.00 -13.75 6.76
C THR A 85 2.73 -12.76 5.62
N ALA A 86 2.39 -13.24 4.42
CA ALA A 86 2.01 -12.33 3.32
C ALA A 86 0.71 -11.56 3.62
N GLN A 87 -0.18 -12.15 4.42
CA GLN A 87 -1.41 -11.48 4.86
C GLN A 87 -1.16 -10.46 5.99
N LYS A 88 -0.10 -10.62 6.81
CA LYS A 88 0.26 -9.68 7.89
C LYS A 88 0.68 -8.31 7.34
N GLU A 89 1.45 -8.28 6.26
CA GLU A 89 1.88 -7.02 5.64
C GLU A 89 0.78 -6.41 4.76
N GLY A 90 -0.24 -7.19 4.37
CA GLY A 90 -1.25 -6.79 3.39
C GLY A 90 -2.21 -5.69 3.86
N ILE A 91 -2.69 -5.73 5.11
CA ILE A 91 -3.72 -4.78 5.59
C ILE A 91 -3.13 -3.39 5.77
N ILE A 92 -2.03 -3.27 6.53
CA ILE A 92 -1.35 -1.98 6.73
C ILE A 92 -0.80 -1.43 5.41
N ALA A 93 -0.25 -2.28 4.54
CA ALA A 93 0.18 -1.84 3.22
C ALA A 93 -0.98 -1.33 2.36
N ALA A 94 -2.16 -1.98 2.42
CA ALA A 94 -3.35 -1.49 1.74
C ALA A 94 -3.73 -0.09 2.23
N GLY A 95 -3.69 0.16 3.55
CA GLY A 95 -3.93 1.50 4.11
C GLY A 95 -2.95 2.54 3.61
N LYS A 96 -1.66 2.22 3.59
CA LYS A 96 -0.64 3.11 3.01
C LYS A 96 -0.93 3.43 1.54
N LEU A 97 -1.32 2.44 0.75
CA LEU A 97 -1.67 2.65 -0.65
C LEU A 97 -2.85 3.61 -0.83
N VAL A 98 -3.89 3.50 0.00
CA VAL A 98 -5.03 4.42 -0.01
C VAL A 98 -4.58 5.86 0.27
N MET A 99 -3.82 6.07 1.34
CA MET A 99 -3.31 7.40 1.69
C MET A 99 -2.43 7.99 0.57
N THR A 100 -1.49 7.22 0.03
CA THR A 100 -0.51 7.71 -0.97
C THR A 100 -1.04 7.85 -2.39
N LYS A 101 -2.16 7.20 -2.75
CA LYS A 101 -2.66 7.17 -4.13
C LYS A 101 -4.01 7.82 -4.32
N VAL A 102 -4.72 8.04 -3.21
CA VAL A 102 -6.01 8.72 -3.23
C VAL A 102 -5.88 10.03 -2.47
N VAL A 103 -5.67 9.97 -1.15
CA VAL A 103 -5.72 11.17 -0.29
C VAL A 103 -4.69 12.23 -0.70
N SER A 104 -3.43 11.84 -0.95
CA SER A 104 -2.38 12.79 -1.35
C SER A 104 -2.56 13.42 -2.74
N HIS A 105 -3.51 12.93 -3.54
CA HIS A 105 -3.80 13.48 -4.87
C HIS A 105 -5.06 14.36 -4.88
N LEU A 106 -5.73 14.52 -3.74
CA LEU A 106 -6.90 15.38 -3.61
C LEU A 106 -6.45 16.77 -3.18
N ASN A 107 -6.70 17.75 -4.05
CA ASN A 107 -6.35 19.14 -3.81
C ASN A 107 -7.45 19.90 -3.04
N ASP A 108 -8.62 19.28 -2.85
CA ASP A 108 -9.79 19.92 -2.24
C ASP A 108 -9.71 19.97 -0.70
N PHE A 109 -8.75 19.23 -0.11
CA PHE A 109 -8.51 19.22 1.33
C PHE A 109 -7.33 20.10 1.71
N THR A 110 -7.50 20.85 2.79
CA THR A 110 -6.41 21.53 3.49
C THR A 110 -5.40 20.52 4.06
N PRO A 111 -4.15 20.91 4.32
CA PRO A 111 -3.16 20.03 4.95
C PRO A 111 -3.63 19.49 6.31
N GLU A 112 -4.38 20.27 7.08
CA GLU A 112 -4.97 19.82 8.34
C GLU A 112 -6.02 18.72 8.14
N GLU A 113 -6.94 18.91 7.19
CA GLU A 113 -7.97 17.91 6.85
C GLU A 113 -7.34 16.61 6.31
N GLN A 114 -6.34 16.73 5.43
CA GLN A 114 -5.60 15.56 4.94
C GLN A 114 -4.91 14.80 6.08
N ASN A 115 -4.36 15.51 7.08
CA ASN A 115 -3.74 14.89 8.24
C ASN A 115 -4.77 14.18 9.13
N ALA A 116 -5.94 14.78 9.35
CA ALA A 116 -7.05 14.14 10.08
C ALA A 116 -7.50 12.85 9.37
N ILE A 117 -7.80 12.93 8.07
CA ILE A 117 -8.17 11.77 7.24
C ILE A 117 -7.08 10.68 7.28
N ASN A 118 -5.81 11.05 7.19
CA ASN A 118 -4.71 10.09 7.26
C ASN A 118 -4.59 9.43 8.64
N GLN A 119 -4.85 10.15 9.73
CA GLN A 119 -4.89 9.58 11.08
C GLN A 119 -6.03 8.59 11.24
N GLU A 120 -7.20 8.91 10.71
CA GLU A 120 -8.35 8.01 10.69
C GLU A 120 -8.12 6.74 9.87
N LEU A 121 -7.60 6.89 8.64
CA LEU A 121 -7.22 5.74 7.81
C LEU A 121 -6.14 4.91 8.51
N LYS A 122 -5.16 5.55 9.15
CA LYS A 122 -4.14 4.83 9.92
C LYS A 122 -4.77 4.02 11.05
N TRP A 123 -5.68 4.60 11.83
CA TRP A 123 -6.39 3.86 12.87
C TRP A 123 -7.20 2.71 12.27
N LEU A 124 -7.98 2.96 11.21
CA LEU A 124 -8.83 1.97 10.54
C LEU A 124 -8.08 0.71 10.13
N PHE A 125 -6.96 0.87 9.42
CA PHE A 125 -6.18 -0.27 8.95
C PHE A 125 -5.41 -0.96 10.09
N ASN A 126 -5.06 -0.23 11.17
CA ASN A 126 -4.50 -0.84 12.38
C ASN A 126 -5.55 -1.63 13.16
N ALA A 127 -6.78 -1.14 13.28
CA ALA A 127 -7.90 -1.84 13.91
C ALA A 127 -8.25 -3.13 13.15
N ALA A 128 -8.26 -3.07 11.81
CA ALA A 128 -8.47 -4.25 10.97
C ALA A 128 -7.33 -5.28 11.08
N GLU A 129 -6.07 -4.82 11.14
CA GLU A 129 -4.92 -5.71 11.36
C GLU A 129 -4.96 -6.33 12.77
N HIS A 130 -5.26 -5.52 13.78
CA HIS A 130 -5.41 -5.95 15.16
C HIS A 130 -6.51 -7.00 15.30
N PHE A 131 -7.66 -6.76 14.68
CA PHE A 131 -8.76 -7.74 14.63
C PHE A 131 -8.29 -9.05 14.01
N SER A 132 -7.61 -9.00 12.86
CA SER A 132 -7.07 -10.22 12.24
C SER A 132 -6.04 -10.93 13.12
N LYS A 133 -5.26 -10.21 13.94
CA LYS A 133 -4.31 -10.79 14.90
C LYS A 133 -5.05 -11.49 16.06
N ILE A 134 -6.12 -10.90 16.59
CA ILE A 134 -6.98 -11.54 17.59
C ILE A 134 -7.57 -12.84 17.03
N ARG A 135 -8.14 -12.80 15.82
CA ARG A 135 -8.74 -13.97 15.17
C ARG A 135 -7.76 -15.13 14.94
N ARG A 136 -6.48 -14.81 14.77
CA ARG A 136 -5.39 -15.81 14.65
C ARG A 136 -4.83 -16.27 16.00
N GLY A 137 -5.36 -15.77 17.12
CA GLY A 137 -4.85 -16.05 18.47
C GLY A 137 -3.46 -15.47 18.74
N ALA A 138 -3.05 -14.44 17.99
CA ALA A 138 -1.74 -13.80 18.15
C ALA A 138 -1.74 -12.66 19.17
N VAL A 139 -2.92 -12.12 19.48
CA VAL A 139 -3.16 -11.02 20.42
C VAL A 139 -4.43 -11.35 21.21
N ASP A 140 -4.48 -10.94 22.48
CA ASP A 140 -5.65 -11.10 23.33
C ASP A 140 -6.81 -10.19 22.88
N ALA A 141 -8.05 -10.65 23.00
CA ALA A 141 -9.23 -9.88 22.62
C ALA A 141 -9.40 -8.61 23.47
N ALA A 142 -8.95 -8.64 24.73
CA ALA A 142 -8.97 -7.51 25.64
C ALA A 142 -7.84 -6.48 25.38
N ALA A 143 -6.89 -6.80 24.50
CA ALA A 143 -5.82 -5.86 24.18
C ALA A 143 -6.37 -4.70 23.33
N PRO A 144 -5.98 -3.44 23.60
CA PRO A 144 -6.39 -2.32 22.78
C PRO A 144 -5.56 -2.23 21.50
N VAL A 145 -6.13 -1.61 20.46
CA VAL A 145 -5.38 -1.18 19.28
C VAL A 145 -4.30 -0.19 19.71
N LEU A 146 -3.07 -0.39 19.23
CA LEU A 146 -1.91 0.42 19.63
C LEU A 146 -1.97 1.89 19.17
N VAL A 147 -2.77 2.16 18.13
CA VAL A 147 -2.99 3.50 17.60
C VAL A 147 -4.18 4.12 18.36
N PRO A 148 -4.04 5.35 18.89
CA PRO A 148 -5.14 6.01 19.58
C PRO A 148 -6.32 6.24 18.65
N ILE A 149 -7.54 6.25 19.21
CA ILE A 149 -8.75 6.61 18.48
C ILE A 149 -8.63 8.07 18.03
N PRO A 150 -8.88 8.37 16.74
CA PRO A 150 -8.91 9.75 16.23
C PRO A 150 -9.95 10.59 16.98
N PRO A 151 -9.68 11.87 17.26
CA PRO A 151 -10.61 12.72 18.01
C PRO A 151 -11.92 13.00 17.25
N GLU A 152 -11.92 12.88 15.93
CA GLU A 152 -13.11 13.08 15.08
C GLU A 152 -13.99 11.83 14.97
N ALA A 153 -13.53 10.68 15.48
CA ALA A 153 -14.25 9.42 15.37
C ALA A 153 -15.48 9.35 16.31
N GLU A 154 -16.58 8.80 15.82
CA GLU A 154 -17.75 8.53 16.67
C GLU A 154 -17.55 7.22 17.42
N CYS A 155 -17.70 7.28 18.74
CA CYS A 155 -17.47 6.15 19.64
C CYS A 155 -18.77 5.77 20.37
N ALA A 156 -19.09 4.49 20.39
CA ALA A 156 -20.09 3.93 21.29
C ALA A 156 -19.64 4.14 22.75
N PRO A 157 -20.57 4.22 23.72
CA PRO A 157 -20.25 4.45 25.13
C PRO A 157 -19.28 3.42 25.74
N GLU A 158 -19.27 2.21 25.19
CA GLU A 158 -18.45 1.08 25.64
C GLU A 158 -17.13 0.93 24.85
N ALA A 159 -16.92 1.77 23.84
CA ALA A 159 -15.73 1.70 22.99
C ALA A 159 -14.49 2.17 23.75
N ASN A 160 -13.54 1.25 23.94
CA ASN A 160 -12.29 1.49 24.66
C ASN A 160 -11.06 1.14 23.80
N ASN A 161 -11.22 1.19 22.48
CA ASN A 161 -10.21 0.77 21.50
C ASN A 161 -9.84 -0.73 21.58
N ALA A 162 -10.61 -1.56 22.28
CA ALA A 162 -10.51 -3.01 22.26
C ALA A 162 -11.77 -3.64 21.63
N LEU A 163 -11.73 -4.95 21.41
CA LEU A 163 -12.84 -5.67 20.79
C LEU A 163 -14.05 -5.67 21.73
N LEU A 164 -15.24 -5.35 21.21
CA LEU A 164 -16.47 -5.37 22.00
C LEU A 164 -16.77 -6.80 22.49
N PRO A 165 -17.06 -7.00 23.79
CA PRO A 165 -17.24 -8.33 24.37
C PRO A 165 -18.50 -9.06 23.87
N ASP A 166 -19.49 -8.30 23.39
CA ASP A 166 -20.83 -8.80 23.08
C ASP A 166 -20.98 -9.34 21.64
N VAL A 167 -19.92 -9.26 20.82
CA VAL A 167 -19.99 -9.73 19.44
C VAL A 167 -19.77 -11.24 19.39
N ASP A 168 -20.81 -11.98 18.96
CA ASP A 168 -20.75 -13.42 18.92
C ASP A 168 -19.72 -13.95 17.90
N GLY A 169 -19.23 -15.17 18.13
CA GLY A 169 -18.17 -15.75 17.32
C GLY A 169 -18.51 -15.99 15.84
N PHE A 170 -19.79 -16.16 15.50
CA PHE A 170 -20.24 -16.33 14.11
C PHE A 170 -20.20 -14.99 13.38
N THR A 171 -20.71 -13.92 14.00
CA THR A 171 -20.62 -12.55 13.47
C THR A 171 -19.16 -12.15 13.25
N LEU A 172 -18.27 -12.42 14.21
CA LEU A 172 -16.84 -12.16 14.04
C LEU A 172 -16.22 -12.94 12.87
N GLN A 173 -16.66 -14.17 12.62
CA GLN A 173 -16.16 -14.97 11.50
C GLN A 173 -16.64 -14.41 10.14
N LEU A 174 -17.88 -13.94 10.06
CA LEU A 174 -18.41 -13.29 8.86
C LEU A 174 -17.65 -12.00 8.55
N ILE A 175 -17.50 -11.13 9.56
CA ILE A 175 -16.76 -9.87 9.46
C ILE A 175 -15.29 -10.12 9.05
N GLU A 176 -14.65 -11.16 9.59
CA GLU A 176 -13.30 -11.54 9.17
C GLU A 176 -13.21 -11.90 7.68
N GLY A 177 -14.20 -12.63 7.16
CA GLY A 177 -14.30 -12.95 5.74
C GLY A 177 -14.43 -11.69 4.88
N GLU A 178 -15.30 -10.78 5.29
CA GLU A 178 -15.54 -9.50 4.61
C GLU A 178 -14.31 -8.60 4.61
N ILE A 179 -13.68 -8.38 5.76
CA ILE A 179 -12.45 -7.58 5.88
C ILE A 179 -11.37 -8.10 4.93
N ASN A 180 -11.17 -9.42 4.91
CA ASN A 180 -10.20 -10.04 4.01
C ASN A 180 -10.57 -9.85 2.53
N SER A 181 -11.86 -9.83 2.19
CA SER A 181 -12.33 -9.53 0.83
C SER A 181 -12.09 -8.07 0.46
N LEU A 182 -12.49 -7.13 1.33
CA LEU A 182 -12.33 -5.69 1.14
C LEU A 182 -10.85 -5.31 0.94
N VAL A 183 -9.96 -5.79 1.81
CA VAL A 183 -8.51 -5.52 1.70
C VAL A 183 -7.94 -6.07 0.40
N LYS A 184 -8.34 -7.27 -0.03
CA LYS A 184 -7.91 -7.83 -1.33
C LYS A 184 -8.39 -6.95 -2.49
N GLN A 185 -9.62 -6.47 -2.44
CA GLN A 185 -10.17 -5.59 -3.47
C GLN A 185 -9.40 -4.27 -3.52
N ILE A 186 -9.10 -3.64 -2.37
CA ILE A 186 -8.27 -2.43 -2.30
C ILE A 186 -6.90 -2.66 -2.97
N ILE A 187 -6.26 -3.79 -2.73
CA ILE A 187 -4.98 -4.14 -3.36
C ILE A 187 -5.13 -4.29 -4.88
N ILE A 188 -6.23 -4.89 -5.36
CA ILE A 188 -6.51 -5.03 -6.80
C ILE A 188 -6.71 -3.65 -7.44
N TYR A 189 -7.57 -2.81 -6.87
CA TYR A 189 -7.79 -1.44 -7.35
C TYR A 189 -6.50 -0.63 -7.36
N SER A 190 -5.67 -0.75 -6.31
CA SER A 190 -4.38 -0.07 -6.26
C SER A 190 -3.40 -0.51 -7.35
N ARG A 191 -3.39 -1.81 -7.71
CA ARG A 191 -2.56 -2.32 -8.81
C ARG A 191 -3.04 -1.77 -10.15
N ASN A 192 -4.36 -1.80 -10.39
CA ASN A 192 -4.95 -1.23 -11.59
C ASN A 192 -4.66 0.27 -11.68
N LEU A 193 -4.79 0.99 -10.57
CA LEU A 193 -4.46 2.41 -10.49
C LEU A 193 -2.99 2.68 -10.82
N THR A 194 -2.04 1.85 -10.38
CA THR A 194 -0.63 1.98 -10.83
C THR A 194 -0.53 1.88 -12.35
N ILE A 195 -1.23 0.93 -12.96
CA ILE A 195 -1.17 0.71 -14.41
C ILE A 195 -1.72 1.94 -15.15
N GLU A 196 -2.86 2.47 -14.70
CA GLU A 196 -3.46 3.66 -15.31
C GLU A 196 -2.61 4.92 -15.10
N LEU A 197 -2.03 5.13 -13.91
CA LEU A 197 -1.11 6.24 -13.65
C LEU A 197 0.17 6.13 -14.50
N ASN A 198 0.70 4.91 -14.71
CA ASN A 198 1.85 4.70 -15.59
C ASN A 198 1.50 5.03 -17.06
N LYS A 199 0.31 4.65 -17.54
CA LYS A 199 -0.17 5.06 -18.87
C LYS A 199 -0.27 6.59 -18.96
N GLN A 200 -0.77 7.23 -17.91
CA GLN A 200 -0.87 8.69 -17.84
C GLN A 200 0.51 9.35 -17.96
N ALA A 201 1.50 8.84 -17.21
CA ALA A 201 2.88 9.32 -17.28
C ALA A 201 3.50 9.11 -18.68
N MET A 202 3.23 7.97 -19.33
CA MET A 202 3.73 7.69 -20.69
C MET A 202 3.12 8.62 -21.76
N LEU A 203 1.87 9.03 -21.61
CA LEU A 203 1.19 9.94 -22.53
C LEU A 203 1.57 11.42 -22.31
N GLY A 204 2.15 11.77 -21.16
CA GLY A 204 2.58 13.14 -20.86
C GLY A 204 1.44 14.16 -21.01
N GLY A 205 1.67 15.20 -21.83
CA GLY A 205 0.67 16.24 -22.08
C GLY A 205 -0.62 15.76 -22.78
N GLU A 206 -0.54 14.66 -23.55
CA GLU A 206 -1.71 14.05 -24.21
C GLU A 206 -2.61 13.29 -23.22
N ALA A 207 -2.11 13.03 -22.00
CA ALA A 207 -2.90 12.35 -20.98
C ALA A 207 -4.10 13.20 -20.53
N ALA A 208 -3.96 14.53 -20.52
CA ALA A 208 -5.00 15.46 -20.11
C ALA A 208 -6.23 15.44 -21.05
N SER A 209 -6.02 15.13 -22.33
CA SER A 209 -7.11 15.00 -23.31
C SER A 209 -7.72 13.59 -23.34
N ASN A 210 -7.12 12.61 -22.66
CA ASN A 210 -7.63 11.25 -22.58
C ASN A 210 -8.67 11.08 -21.45
N ILE A 211 -9.90 11.50 -21.74
CA ILE A 211 -11.04 11.43 -20.81
C ILE A 211 -11.26 10.00 -20.28
N ALA A 212 -11.09 8.99 -21.12
CA ALA A 212 -11.29 7.59 -20.72
C ALA A 212 -10.28 7.15 -19.66
N LEU A 213 -9.02 7.56 -19.80
CA LEU A 213 -7.98 7.30 -18.80
C LEU A 213 -8.27 8.02 -17.48
N GLY A 214 -8.63 9.30 -17.53
CA GLY A 214 -9.01 10.07 -16.35
C GLY A 214 -10.19 9.45 -15.60
N ASN A 215 -11.23 9.02 -16.32
CA ASN A 215 -12.39 8.33 -15.73
C ASN A 215 -12.00 6.98 -15.12
N SER A 216 -11.10 6.21 -15.76
CA SER A 216 -10.60 4.95 -15.23
C SER A 216 -9.83 5.15 -13.91
N ILE A 217 -8.95 6.16 -13.84
CA ILE A 217 -8.21 6.55 -12.63
C ILE A 217 -9.18 6.89 -11.49
N LYS A 218 -10.15 7.79 -11.75
CA LYS A 218 -11.17 8.15 -10.77
C LYS A 218 -11.98 6.94 -10.30
N ALA A 219 -12.36 6.05 -11.22
CA ALA A 219 -13.08 4.83 -10.88
C ALA A 219 -12.26 3.89 -9.97
N GLN A 220 -10.94 3.76 -10.20
CA GLN A 220 -10.09 2.97 -9.31
C GLN A 220 -9.95 3.63 -7.93
N GLN A 221 -9.74 4.95 -7.87
CA GLN A 221 -9.64 5.70 -6.60
C GLN A 221 -10.92 5.58 -5.78
N ARG A 222 -12.08 5.82 -6.42
CA ARG A 222 -13.40 5.63 -5.82
C ARG A 222 -13.59 4.21 -5.31
N GLY A 223 -13.25 3.20 -6.12
CA GLY A 223 -13.34 1.80 -5.72
C GLY A 223 -12.48 1.45 -4.50
N MET A 224 -11.30 2.06 -4.33
CA MET A 224 -10.50 1.89 -3.11
C MET A 224 -11.18 2.49 -1.88
N ILE A 225 -11.73 3.70 -2.02
CA ILE A 225 -12.32 4.44 -0.91
C ILE A 225 -13.66 3.85 -0.46
N GLU A 226 -14.51 3.42 -1.40
CA GLU A 226 -15.76 2.72 -1.05
C GLU A 226 -15.47 1.48 -0.19
N ARG A 227 -14.43 0.71 -0.51
CA ARG A 227 -14.04 -0.46 0.29
C ARG A 227 -13.41 -0.10 1.62
N ALA A 228 -12.72 1.05 1.72
CA ALA A 228 -12.25 1.58 3.00
C ALA A 228 -13.42 2.05 3.88
N ARG A 229 -14.46 2.66 3.30
CA ARG A 229 -15.69 3.01 4.02
C ARG A 229 -16.43 1.78 4.51
N ASP A 230 -16.59 0.76 3.66
CA ASP A 230 -17.20 -0.50 4.08
C ASP A 230 -16.38 -1.19 5.19
N LEU A 231 -15.06 -1.04 5.16
CA LEU A 231 -14.17 -1.50 6.25
C LEU A 231 -14.41 -0.73 7.55
N ALA A 232 -14.66 0.59 7.48
CA ALA A 232 -14.98 1.42 8.64
C ALA A 232 -16.30 0.98 9.30
N ASN A 233 -17.32 0.66 8.50
CA ASN A 233 -18.59 0.11 9.01
C ASN A 233 -18.38 -1.23 9.73
N ASN A 234 -17.46 -2.06 9.24
CA ASN A 234 -17.10 -3.31 9.93
C ASN A 234 -16.33 -3.06 11.22
N MET A 235 -15.47 -2.03 11.28
CA MET A 235 -14.78 -1.66 12.53
C MET A 235 -15.73 -1.05 13.55
N GLN A 236 -16.75 -0.31 13.12
CA GLN A 236 -17.81 0.17 14.00
C GLN A 236 -18.53 -1.00 14.70
N GLN A 237 -18.84 -2.07 13.98
CA GLN A 237 -19.49 -3.25 14.56
C GLN A 237 -18.60 -4.00 15.56
N VAL A 238 -17.29 -4.03 15.34
CA VAL A 238 -16.35 -4.83 16.16
C VAL A 238 -15.79 -4.05 17.35
N TYR A 239 -15.51 -2.76 17.16
CA TYR A 239 -14.85 -1.90 18.16
C TYR A 239 -15.76 -0.81 18.71
N GLY A 240 -16.95 -0.61 18.12
CA GLY A 240 -17.82 0.51 18.48
C GLY A 240 -17.27 1.87 18.04
N VAL A 241 -16.33 1.91 17.09
CA VAL A 241 -15.68 3.14 16.63
C VAL A 241 -15.89 3.31 15.12
N LEU A 242 -16.50 4.42 14.72
CA LEU A 242 -16.71 4.81 13.34
C LEU A 242 -15.81 6.00 12.98
N VAL A 243 -15.06 5.86 11.90
CA VAL A 243 -14.24 6.93 11.31
C VAL A 243 -14.89 7.45 10.02
N TYR A 244 -14.82 8.76 9.79
CA TYR A 244 -15.56 9.45 8.73
C TYR A 244 -14.75 9.73 7.46
N GLY A 245 -13.42 9.74 7.57
CA GLY A 245 -12.46 10.10 6.54
C GLY A 245 -12.64 9.33 5.23
N PRO A 246 -12.90 8.00 5.20
CA PRO A 246 -13.25 7.34 3.95
C PRO A 246 -14.52 7.89 3.29
N ALA A 247 -15.54 8.30 4.05
CA ALA A 247 -16.74 8.91 3.51
C ALA A 247 -16.46 10.34 3.01
N ASP A 248 -15.73 11.15 3.78
CA ASP A 248 -15.36 12.51 3.40
C ASP A 248 -14.56 12.51 2.09
N VAL A 249 -13.59 11.60 1.96
CA VAL A 249 -12.82 11.41 0.73
C VAL A 249 -13.74 10.97 -0.43
N LEU A 250 -14.72 10.10 -0.17
CA LEU A 250 -15.64 9.64 -1.21
C LEU A 250 -16.47 10.78 -1.78
N ASP A 251 -16.94 11.69 -0.91
CA ASP A 251 -17.78 12.82 -1.29
C ASP A 251 -17.02 13.83 -2.17
N THR A 252 -15.70 13.98 -1.97
CA THR A 252 -14.84 14.79 -2.85
C THR A 252 -14.54 14.16 -4.20
N LEU A 253 -14.71 12.85 -4.34
CA LEU A 253 -14.46 12.11 -5.59
C LEU A 253 -15.67 12.10 -6.54
N VAL A 254 -16.81 12.69 -6.13
CA VAL A 254 -18.07 12.75 -6.90
C VAL A 254 -18.03 13.79 -8.01
#